data_AF-A0AAP8SNW8-F1
#
_entry.id   AF-A0AAP8SNW8-F1
#
_cell.length_a   1.000
_cell.length_b   1.000
_cell.length_c   1.000
_cell.angle_alpha   90.00
_cell.angle_beta   90.00
_cell.angle_gamma   90.00
#
_symmetry.space_group_name_H-M   'P 1'
#
loop_
_entity.id
_entity.type
_entity.pdbx_description
1 polymer ?
#
loop_
_entity_poly.entity_id
_entity_poly.type
_entity_poly.pdbx_seq_one_letter_code
_entity_poly.pdbx_strand_id
1 'polypeptide(L)'
;MHWSRRIARCKLTLSRLRGGSAMKLITRMLMPIGLGLLLGACASSDVSHQVSTSVAPYSDYALFTPVADIPDTTAIHTLDERQRTEFLSYFHDPQRADLSRHRRVADFITSFGEVFTFYDDTLTATNTFAQQRGNCLSLAILTTALAELVDVEVQFQQVESIPVYSLEGATALKQQHVRSFIYTPTTRANVGSLILRPAGVTIDYFPSGDEVFVGNISRNQYLAMFYRNLAAEALVEQENERSFALLQQSLLLAPEHPDGLNMMGVLHRRVGDSLRAEKIYLHAIAGNPDNVSLLKNYQLLLAAQARKQEAEQLGRQLLALEDPSPVNWLAAGNAAFDQGDYRQARALYKRASSLAPYMHDGYFGQARSSYMLGEIDQAERMLSRAREYATDDQRQRLYERKLSALTSH
;
A
#
# COMPACT_ATOMS: atom_id res chain seq x y z
N MET A 1 -20.56 27.57 4.99
CA MET A 1 -20.44 28.65 3.98
C MET A 1 -18.96 28.97 3.80
N HIS A 2 -18.53 29.16 2.55
CA HIS A 2 -17.17 29.45 2.07
C HIS A 2 -16.17 28.28 1.94
N TRP A 3 -16.36 27.47 0.89
CA TRP A 3 -15.24 26.94 0.09
C TRP A 3 -15.61 27.05 -1.39
N SER A 4 -15.14 28.09 -2.07
CA SER A 4 -15.15 28.18 -3.53
C SER A 4 -13.96 29.02 -4.00
N ARG A 5 -13.35 28.55 -5.09
CA ARG A 5 -12.35 29.19 -5.96
C ARG A 5 -10.89 28.94 -5.60
N ARG A 6 -10.24 28.12 -6.46
CA ARG A 6 -9.08 28.53 -7.28
C ARG A 6 -8.79 27.45 -8.34
N ILE A 7 -9.32 27.65 -9.54
CA ILE A 7 -8.79 27.06 -10.78
C ILE A 7 -8.62 28.23 -11.75
N ALA A 8 -7.38 28.55 -12.12
CA ALA A 8 -7.09 29.30 -13.33
C ALA A 8 -5.61 29.18 -13.75
N ARG A 9 -5.45 28.56 -14.93
CA ARG A 9 -4.58 28.94 -16.05
C ARG A 9 -3.06 28.72 -15.90
N CYS A 10 -2.56 27.78 -16.72
CA CYS A 10 -1.32 28.00 -17.46
C CYS A 10 -1.54 27.62 -18.93
N LYS A 11 -1.57 28.63 -19.80
CA LYS A 11 -1.52 28.49 -21.27
C LYS A 11 -0.04 28.48 -21.66
N LEU A 12 0.40 27.46 -22.38
CA LEU A 12 1.65 27.52 -23.14
C LEU A 12 1.35 27.34 -24.62
N THR A 13 1.69 28.40 -25.34
CA THR A 13 1.72 28.59 -26.79
C THR A 13 2.81 27.75 -27.42
N LEU A 14 2.52 27.12 -28.57
CA LEU A 14 3.55 26.80 -29.58
C LEU A 14 2.98 27.05 -30.98
N SER A 15 3.66 27.95 -31.67
CA SER A 15 3.35 28.47 -32.99
C SER A 15 3.89 27.56 -34.10
N ARG A 16 3.01 27.34 -35.08
CA ARG A 16 3.22 27.08 -36.51
C ARG A 16 4.67 27.11 -37.05
N LEU A 17 5.02 26.06 -37.79
CA LEU A 17 5.68 26.16 -39.10
C LEU A 17 4.87 25.36 -40.13
N ARG A 18 4.61 26.00 -41.27
CA ARG A 18 3.86 25.52 -42.43
C ARG A 18 4.80 24.92 -43.48
N GLY A 19 4.32 23.93 -44.24
CA GLY A 19 4.41 24.00 -45.71
C GLY A 19 4.80 22.73 -46.49
N GLY A 20 3.90 22.30 -47.39
CA GLY A 20 4.17 21.48 -48.59
C GLY A 20 3.72 20.01 -48.46
N SER A 21 2.54 19.59 -48.92
CA SER A 21 2.17 19.19 -50.32
C SER A 21 3.05 18.03 -50.83
N ALA A 22 2.60 16.92 -51.41
CA ALA A 22 1.33 16.48 -52.02
C ALA A 22 1.47 14.94 -52.26
N MET A 23 0.42 14.14 -52.03
CA MET A 23 -0.34 13.45 -53.09
C MET A 23 0.10 11.99 -53.44
N LYS A 24 -0.83 11.07 -53.16
CA LYS A 24 -1.21 9.81 -53.86
C LYS A 24 -0.10 8.83 -54.29
N LEU A 25 -0.25 7.55 -53.90
CA LEU A 25 -0.65 6.51 -54.87
C LEU A 25 -1.13 5.22 -54.15
N ILE A 26 -2.32 4.78 -54.56
CA ILE A 26 -2.90 3.45 -54.34
C ILE A 26 -2.32 2.53 -55.41
N THR A 27 -1.77 1.36 -55.06
CA THR A 27 -1.78 0.23 -55.99
C THR A 27 -1.85 -1.10 -55.24
N ARG A 28 -2.91 -1.86 -55.54
CA ARG A 28 -3.09 -3.28 -55.24
C ARG A 28 -2.07 -4.11 -56.01
N MET A 29 -1.52 -5.16 -55.40
CA MET A 29 -1.15 -6.38 -56.12
C MET A 29 -1.33 -7.61 -55.21
N LEU A 30 -2.28 -8.45 -55.59
CA LEU A 30 -2.49 -9.82 -55.15
C LEU A 30 -1.73 -10.74 -56.12
N MET A 31 -0.94 -11.70 -55.62
CA MET A 31 -0.89 -13.09 -56.10
C MET A 31 0.06 -13.94 -55.23
N PRO A 32 -0.09 -15.28 -55.22
CA PRO A 32 0.01 -16.10 -54.02
C PRO A 32 1.34 -16.85 -53.94
N ILE A 33 1.82 -17.07 -52.71
CA ILE A 33 2.90 -18.02 -52.45
C ILE A 33 2.26 -19.29 -51.89
N GLY A 34 2.18 -20.32 -52.74
CA GLY A 34 1.94 -21.68 -52.30
C GLY A 34 3.15 -22.15 -51.49
N LEU A 35 2.90 -22.64 -50.27
CA LEU A 35 3.93 -23.27 -49.46
C LEU A 35 3.40 -24.62 -48.96
N GLY A 36 4.14 -25.66 -49.34
CA GLY A 36 3.81 -27.06 -49.17
C GLY A 36 3.75 -27.51 -47.71
N LEU A 37 2.86 -28.48 -47.48
CA LEU A 37 2.79 -29.30 -46.28
C LEU A 37 4.04 -30.18 -46.19
N LEU A 38 4.90 -29.89 -45.22
CA LEU A 38 5.91 -30.81 -44.72
C LEU A 38 5.50 -31.21 -43.29
N LEU A 39 5.05 -32.46 -43.14
CA LEU A 39 4.82 -33.10 -41.85
C LEU A 39 6.17 -33.45 -41.24
N GLY A 40 6.63 -32.63 -40.30
CA GLY A 40 7.74 -32.94 -39.40
C GLY A 40 7.20 -33.65 -38.16
N ALA A 41 7.49 -34.94 -38.04
CA ALA A 41 7.31 -35.69 -36.80
C ALA A 41 8.36 -35.24 -35.78
N CYS A 42 7.93 -34.59 -34.70
CA CYS A 42 8.76 -34.39 -33.51
C CYS A 42 8.33 -35.40 -32.46
N ALA A 43 9.24 -36.33 -32.15
CA ALA A 43 9.14 -37.20 -30.98
C ALA A 43 9.17 -36.33 -29.71
N SER A 44 8.09 -36.35 -28.94
CA SER A 44 8.05 -35.75 -27.60
C SER A 44 8.80 -36.68 -26.65
N SER A 45 10.03 -36.32 -26.29
CA SER A 45 10.66 -36.85 -25.09
C SER A 45 9.96 -36.25 -23.88
N ASP A 46 9.13 -37.05 -23.20
CA ASP A 46 8.54 -36.72 -21.90
C ASP A 46 9.66 -36.60 -20.86
N VAL A 47 10.22 -35.41 -20.73
CA VAL A 47 10.93 -35.01 -19.52
C VAL A 47 9.85 -34.70 -18.49
N SER A 48 9.49 -35.71 -17.71
CA SER A 48 8.74 -35.53 -16.47
C SER A 48 9.56 -34.61 -15.56
N HIS A 49 9.30 -33.30 -15.64
CA HIS A 49 9.65 -32.38 -14.57
C HIS A 49 8.78 -32.77 -13.38
N GLN A 50 9.32 -33.61 -12.51
CA GLN A 50 8.85 -33.69 -11.13
C GLN A 50 8.96 -32.28 -10.54
N VAL A 51 7.85 -31.56 -10.51
CA VAL A 51 7.70 -30.36 -9.69
C VAL A 51 7.83 -30.86 -8.25
N SER A 52 9.04 -30.75 -7.71
CA SER A 52 9.26 -30.90 -6.28
C SER A 52 8.40 -29.84 -5.60
N THR A 53 7.26 -30.25 -5.04
CA THR A 53 6.46 -29.43 -4.13
C THR A 53 7.28 -29.22 -2.87
N SER A 54 8.26 -28.32 -2.92
CA SER A 54 8.95 -27.87 -1.71
C SER A 54 7.88 -27.24 -0.83
N VAL A 55 7.62 -27.87 0.32
CA VAL A 55 6.79 -27.30 1.38
C VAL A 55 7.26 -25.87 1.61
N ALA A 56 6.35 -24.91 1.45
CA ALA A 56 6.70 -23.51 1.52
C ALA A 56 7.35 -23.21 2.89
N PRO A 57 8.44 -22.42 2.95
CA PRO A 57 9.31 -22.34 4.13
C PRO A 57 8.65 -21.72 5.38
N TYR A 58 7.37 -21.34 5.30
CA TYR A 58 6.56 -20.65 6.29
C TYR A 58 5.39 -21.49 6.84
N SER A 59 5.33 -22.79 6.53
CA SER A 59 4.23 -23.68 6.97
C SER A 59 4.52 -24.48 8.25
N ASP A 60 5.63 -24.22 8.93
CA ASP A 60 6.05 -24.98 10.12
C ASP A 60 5.55 -24.31 11.42
N TYR A 61 4.74 -25.05 12.18
CA TYR A 61 4.09 -24.59 13.41
C TYR A 61 4.91 -24.88 14.67
N ALA A 62 6.08 -25.51 14.58
CA ALA A 62 6.79 -26.04 15.74
C ALA A 62 7.10 -25.02 16.85
N LEU A 63 7.10 -23.71 16.52
CA LEU A 63 7.37 -22.62 17.46
C LEU A 63 6.12 -21.84 17.91
N PHE A 64 4.95 -22.13 17.34
CA PHE A 64 3.74 -21.32 17.56
C PHE A 64 2.58 -22.21 17.99
N THR A 65 1.96 -21.88 19.13
CA THR A 65 0.75 -22.57 19.55
C THR A 65 -0.45 -22.10 18.73
N PRO A 66 -1.37 -23.00 18.36
CA PRO A 66 -2.59 -22.60 17.67
C PRO A 66 -3.42 -21.61 18.49
N VAL A 67 -3.93 -20.57 17.83
CA VAL A 67 -4.80 -19.54 18.43
C VAL A 67 -6.19 -19.68 17.82
N ALA A 68 -7.24 -19.58 18.64
CA ALA A 68 -8.63 -19.76 18.20
C ALA A 68 -9.27 -18.48 17.64
N ASP A 69 -8.73 -17.30 17.98
CA ASP A 69 -9.34 -16.00 17.68
C ASP A 69 -8.82 -15.40 16.38
N ILE A 70 -9.05 -16.11 15.27
CA ILE A 70 -8.73 -15.63 13.92
C ILE A 70 -10.04 -15.41 13.17
N PRO A 71 -10.33 -14.18 12.71
CA PRO A 71 -11.57 -13.93 11.97
C PRO A 71 -11.68 -14.81 10.73
N ASP A 72 -12.79 -15.53 10.59
CA ASP A 72 -13.05 -16.33 9.40
C ASP A 72 -13.28 -15.43 8.18
N THR A 73 -12.83 -15.89 7.01
CA THR A 73 -12.91 -15.14 5.74
C THR A 73 -14.32 -14.69 5.38
N THR A 74 -15.35 -15.46 5.75
CA THR A 74 -16.75 -15.11 5.49
C THR A 74 -17.29 -14.16 6.55
N ALA A 75 -16.90 -14.35 7.81
CA ALA A 75 -17.33 -13.51 8.94
C ALA A 75 -16.87 -12.04 8.79
N ILE A 76 -15.76 -11.78 8.10
CA ILE A 76 -15.21 -10.41 7.90
C ILE A 76 -16.24 -9.47 7.25
N HIS A 77 -17.04 -9.96 6.30
CA HIS A 77 -18.06 -9.17 5.58
C HIS A 77 -19.47 -9.32 6.15
N THR A 78 -19.62 -9.90 7.35
CA THR A 78 -20.95 -10.02 7.97
C THR A 78 -21.39 -8.73 8.64
N LEU A 79 -22.70 -8.48 8.59
CA LEU A 79 -23.40 -7.40 9.28
C LEU A 79 -24.47 -8.04 10.18
N ASP A 80 -24.70 -7.45 11.34
CA ASP A 80 -25.79 -7.87 12.23
C ASP A 80 -27.17 -7.48 11.64
N GLU A 81 -28.25 -8.08 12.16
CA GLU A 81 -29.60 -7.84 11.63
C GLU A 81 -30.05 -6.38 11.72
N ARG A 82 -29.59 -5.63 12.74
CA ARG A 82 -29.91 -4.21 12.89
C ARG A 82 -29.25 -3.40 11.78
N GLN A 83 -27.96 -3.63 11.54
CA GLN A 83 -27.17 -2.97 10.51
C GLN A 83 -27.70 -3.28 9.11
N ARG A 84 -28.05 -4.55 8.85
CA ARG A 84 -28.69 -4.97 7.60
C ARG A 84 -30.00 -4.23 7.38
N THR A 85 -30.85 -4.16 8.40
CA THR A 85 -32.14 -3.47 8.32
C THR A 85 -31.97 -1.97 8.08
N GLU A 86 -31.03 -1.33 8.77
CA GLU A 86 -30.72 0.10 8.61
C GLU A 86 -30.31 0.42 7.16
N PHE A 87 -29.36 -0.35 6.61
CA PHE A 87 -28.92 -0.17 5.24
C PHE A 87 -30.02 -0.47 4.21
N LEU A 88 -30.75 -1.58 4.35
CA LEU A 88 -31.80 -1.96 3.41
C LEU A 88 -32.96 -0.94 3.41
N SER A 89 -33.28 -0.35 4.57
CA SER A 89 -34.24 0.74 4.66
C SER A 89 -33.78 1.97 3.85
N TYR A 90 -32.52 2.39 4.03
CA TYR A 90 -31.92 3.45 3.22
C TYR A 90 -31.94 3.12 1.72
N PHE A 91 -31.56 1.90 1.36
CA PHE A 91 -31.35 1.45 -0.02
C PHE A 91 -32.67 1.35 -0.81
N HIS A 92 -33.74 0.89 -0.15
CA HIS A 92 -35.07 0.70 -0.75
C HIS A 92 -35.99 1.93 -0.65
N ASP A 93 -35.51 3.03 -0.07
CA ASP A 93 -36.26 4.29 0.00
C ASP A 93 -36.73 4.74 -1.41
N PRO A 94 -38.05 4.95 -1.60
CA PRO A 94 -38.61 5.41 -2.88
C PRO A 94 -37.99 6.71 -3.40
N GLN A 95 -37.46 7.57 -2.53
CA GLN A 95 -36.81 8.82 -2.95
C GLN A 95 -35.51 8.59 -3.73
N ARG A 96 -34.90 7.41 -3.61
CA ARG A 96 -33.66 7.03 -4.32
C ARG A 96 -33.93 6.13 -5.52
N ALA A 97 -35.19 5.96 -5.91
CA ALA A 97 -35.61 5.00 -6.94
C ALA A 97 -34.96 5.25 -8.32
N ASP A 98 -34.59 6.50 -8.61
CA ASP A 98 -33.93 6.95 -9.84
C ASP A 98 -32.43 6.60 -9.89
N LEU A 99 -31.80 6.36 -8.74
CA LEU A 99 -30.38 5.98 -8.66
C LEU A 99 -30.18 4.49 -8.95
N SER A 100 -29.08 4.17 -9.64
CA SER A 100 -28.62 2.78 -9.82
C SER A 100 -28.25 2.13 -8.48
N ARG A 101 -28.32 0.80 -8.39
CA ARG A 101 -28.01 0.06 -7.14
C ARG A 101 -26.62 0.39 -6.61
N HIS A 102 -25.60 0.35 -7.47
CA HIS A 102 -24.23 0.70 -7.09
C HIS A 102 -24.09 2.17 -6.65
N ARG A 103 -24.89 3.10 -7.21
CA ARG A 103 -24.88 4.50 -6.78
C ARG A 103 -25.46 4.66 -5.38
N ARG A 104 -26.54 3.96 -5.04
CA ARG A 104 -27.10 3.97 -3.68
C ARG A 104 -26.11 3.46 -2.64
N VAL A 105 -25.37 2.39 -2.96
CA VAL A 105 -24.28 1.88 -2.08
C VAL A 105 -23.19 2.95 -1.91
N ALA A 106 -22.73 3.55 -3.01
CA ALA A 106 -21.68 4.59 -2.96
C ALA A 106 -22.11 5.82 -2.14
N ASP A 107 -23.35 6.29 -2.32
CA ASP A 107 -23.86 7.45 -1.60
C ASP A 107 -24.04 7.13 -0.11
N PHE A 108 -24.46 5.90 0.26
CA PHE A 108 -24.50 5.46 1.66
C PHE A 108 -23.11 5.48 2.29
N ILE A 109 -22.12 4.85 1.65
CA ILE A 109 -20.73 4.84 2.13
C ILE A 109 -20.16 6.26 2.23
N THR A 110 -20.48 7.14 1.28
CA THR A 110 -20.07 8.55 1.32
C THR A 110 -20.64 9.24 2.56
N SER A 111 -21.94 9.08 2.83
CA SER A 111 -22.56 9.66 4.03
C SER A 111 -22.03 9.04 5.33
N PHE A 112 -21.70 7.75 5.33
CA PHE A 112 -21.07 7.08 6.45
C PHE A 112 -19.66 7.65 6.71
N GLY A 113 -18.91 7.95 5.64
CA GLY A 113 -17.61 8.60 5.69
C GLY A 113 -17.61 9.98 6.35
N GLU A 114 -18.73 10.71 6.36
CA GLU A 114 -18.83 12.03 7.00
C GLU A 114 -18.76 11.95 8.54
N VAL A 115 -19.18 10.82 9.11
CA VAL A 115 -19.13 10.56 10.56
C VAL A 115 -18.04 9.56 10.95
N PHE A 116 -17.28 9.06 9.98
CA PHE A 116 -16.24 8.06 10.17
C PHE A 116 -14.95 8.67 10.71
N THR A 117 -14.41 8.08 11.77
CA THR A 117 -13.13 8.52 12.34
C THR A 117 -11.99 7.60 11.90
N PHE A 118 -10.98 8.17 11.25
CA PHE A 118 -9.83 7.40 10.78
C PHE A 118 -8.87 7.06 11.93
N TYR A 119 -8.58 5.76 12.08
CA TYR A 119 -7.60 5.18 13.00
C TYR A 119 -6.78 4.11 12.26
N ASP A 120 -5.70 3.64 12.87
CA ASP A 120 -4.83 2.62 12.28
C ASP A 120 -5.47 1.21 12.30
N ASP A 121 -6.47 0.99 13.16
CA ASP A 121 -7.17 -0.28 13.34
C ASP A 121 -7.88 -0.78 12.06
N THR A 122 -7.67 -2.06 11.74
CA THR A 122 -8.40 -2.75 10.66
C THR A 122 -9.53 -3.58 11.26
N LEU A 123 -10.78 -3.31 10.86
CA LEU A 123 -11.99 -3.87 11.48
C LEU A 123 -12.83 -4.69 10.49
N THR A 124 -13.62 -5.62 11.03
CA THR A 124 -14.68 -6.33 10.28
C THR A 124 -15.85 -5.40 9.97
N ALA A 125 -16.72 -5.77 9.02
CA ALA A 125 -17.84 -4.93 8.59
C ALA A 125 -18.77 -4.55 9.75
N THR A 126 -19.11 -5.51 10.61
CA THR A 126 -19.93 -5.27 11.81
C THR A 126 -19.29 -4.23 12.72
N ASN A 127 -17.97 -4.34 12.98
CA ASN A 127 -17.25 -3.44 13.86
C ASN A 127 -17.03 -2.06 13.23
N THR A 128 -16.72 -1.99 11.93
CA THR A 128 -16.63 -0.73 11.19
C THR A 128 -17.94 0.04 11.25
N PHE A 129 -19.08 -0.64 10.99
CA PHE A 129 -20.40 -0.02 11.05
C PHE A 129 -20.71 0.48 12.47
N ALA A 130 -20.55 -0.37 13.48
CA ALA A 130 -20.93 -0.06 14.86
C ALA A 130 -20.06 1.04 15.49
N GLN A 131 -18.75 1.01 15.22
CA GLN A 131 -17.80 1.92 15.86
C GLN A 131 -17.54 3.19 15.04
N GLN A 132 -17.98 3.24 13.78
CA GLN A 132 -17.76 4.35 12.86
C GLN A 132 -16.28 4.77 12.80
N ARG A 133 -15.38 3.79 12.82
CA ARG A 133 -13.94 4.03 12.84
C ARG A 133 -13.13 2.95 12.14
N GLY A 134 -11.86 3.25 11.85
CA GLY A 134 -10.89 2.33 11.25
C GLY A 134 -10.12 2.97 10.09
N ASN A 135 -9.52 2.16 9.23
CA ASN A 135 -8.77 2.63 8.06
C ASN A 135 -9.49 2.39 6.72
N CYS A 136 -8.81 2.66 5.60
CA CYS A 136 -9.35 2.46 4.26
C CYS A 136 -9.82 1.02 4.01
N LEU A 137 -9.13 0.03 4.58
CA LEU A 137 -9.47 -1.37 4.42
C LEU A 137 -10.73 -1.74 5.20
N SER A 138 -10.94 -1.18 6.40
CA SER A 138 -12.19 -1.29 7.17
C SER A 138 -13.40 -0.81 6.35
N LEU A 139 -13.27 0.34 5.68
CA LEU A 139 -14.35 0.85 4.82
C LEU A 139 -14.55 0.02 3.55
N ALA A 140 -13.49 -0.56 2.99
CA ALA A 140 -13.59 -1.52 1.89
C ALA A 140 -14.34 -2.80 2.30
N ILE A 141 -14.10 -3.28 3.52
CA ILE A 141 -14.79 -4.44 4.13
C ILE A 141 -16.27 -4.13 4.31
N LEU A 142 -16.59 -2.98 4.89
CA LEU A 142 -17.97 -2.53 5.03
C LEU A 142 -18.66 -2.36 3.66
N THR A 143 -17.98 -1.75 2.70
CA THR A 143 -18.51 -1.56 1.34
C THR A 143 -18.84 -2.90 0.69
N THR A 144 -17.97 -3.90 0.85
CA THR A 144 -18.17 -5.24 0.31
C THR A 144 -19.39 -5.91 0.96
N ALA A 145 -19.49 -5.85 2.29
CA ALA A 145 -20.64 -6.40 3.02
C ALA A 145 -21.98 -5.80 2.56
N LEU A 146 -22.04 -4.48 2.40
CA LEU A 146 -23.25 -3.79 1.96
C LEU A 146 -23.58 -4.08 0.49
N ALA A 147 -22.57 -4.16 -0.37
CA ALA A 147 -22.74 -4.45 -1.79
C ALA A 147 -23.27 -5.89 -2.02
N GLU A 148 -22.76 -6.87 -1.25
CA GLU A 148 -23.20 -8.27 -1.29
C GLU A 148 -24.69 -8.41 -0.89
N LEU A 149 -25.22 -7.58 0.02
CA LEU A 149 -26.64 -7.59 0.38
C LEU A 149 -27.59 -7.20 -0.76
N VAL A 150 -27.07 -6.48 -1.76
CA VAL A 150 -27.87 -5.87 -2.83
C VAL A 150 -27.29 -6.15 -4.22
N ASP A 151 -26.65 -7.30 -4.41
CA ASP A 151 -26.17 -7.80 -5.71
C ASP A 151 -25.37 -6.74 -6.50
N VAL A 152 -24.51 -6.00 -5.80
CA VAL A 152 -23.56 -5.06 -6.40
C VAL A 152 -22.18 -5.71 -6.36
N GLU A 153 -21.52 -5.75 -7.51
CA GLU A 153 -20.18 -6.33 -7.65
C GLU A 153 -19.12 -5.32 -7.22
N VAL A 154 -18.06 -5.84 -6.59
CA VAL A 154 -16.94 -5.05 -6.10
C VAL A 154 -15.64 -5.52 -6.75
N GLN A 155 -14.92 -4.59 -7.37
CA GLN A 155 -13.56 -4.75 -7.84
C GLN A 155 -12.62 -3.91 -7.00
N PHE A 156 -11.54 -4.50 -6.51
CA PHE A 156 -10.55 -3.80 -5.71
C PHE A 156 -9.44 -3.23 -6.58
N GLN A 157 -9.02 -2.01 -6.28
CA GLN A 157 -7.96 -1.30 -6.97
C GLN A 157 -6.88 -0.91 -5.99
N GLN A 158 -5.66 -1.36 -6.25
CA GLN A 158 -4.49 -0.87 -5.54
C GLN A 158 -4.08 0.47 -6.12
N VAL A 159 -3.80 1.40 -5.21
CA VAL A 159 -3.39 2.75 -5.54
C VAL A 159 -2.10 3.04 -4.80
N GLU A 160 -1.15 3.62 -5.50
CA GLU A 160 0.10 4.11 -4.95
C GLU A 160 -0.10 5.59 -4.64
N SER A 161 -0.25 5.87 -3.35
CA SER A 161 -0.01 7.18 -2.78
C SER A 161 1.32 7.13 -2.03
N ILE A 162 1.80 8.29 -1.58
CA ILE A 162 2.90 8.30 -0.61
C ILE A 162 2.47 7.42 0.58
N PRO A 163 3.14 6.29 0.84
CA PRO A 163 2.67 5.34 1.83
C PRO A 163 2.74 5.98 3.20
N VAL A 164 1.68 5.89 4.00
CA VAL A 164 1.74 6.30 5.41
C VAL A 164 2.60 5.30 6.16
N TYR A 165 3.74 5.78 6.66
CA TYR A 165 4.62 5.02 7.54
C TYR A 165 4.39 5.46 8.98
N SER A 166 4.16 4.51 9.88
CA SER A 166 4.20 4.75 11.32
C SER A 166 5.37 4.00 11.95
N LEU A 167 5.98 4.62 12.96
CA LEU A 167 7.10 4.06 13.71
C LEU A 167 6.62 3.69 15.11
N GLU A 168 6.68 2.40 15.43
CA GLU A 168 6.38 1.88 16.76
C GLU A 168 7.59 1.10 17.30
N GLY A 169 8.35 1.75 18.19
CA GLY A 169 9.60 1.22 18.70
C GLY A 169 10.63 1.00 17.57
N ALA A 170 10.99 -0.26 17.34
CA ALA A 170 11.92 -0.67 16.27
C ALA A 170 11.21 -1.13 14.98
N THR A 171 9.88 -1.06 14.92
CA THR A 171 9.07 -1.54 13.81
C THR A 171 8.52 -0.36 13.01
N ALA A 172 8.76 -0.37 11.70
CA ALA A 172 8.10 0.54 10.77
C ALA A 172 6.92 -0.18 10.10
N LEU A 173 5.71 0.34 10.30
CA LEU A 173 4.52 -0.12 9.58
C LEU A 173 4.36 0.69 8.30
N LYS A 174 3.98 0.01 7.21
CA LYS A 174 3.69 0.63 5.91
C LYS A 174 2.26 0.29 5.53
N GLN A 175 1.40 1.29 5.45
CA GLN A 175 0.02 1.10 4.99
C GLN A 175 -0.06 1.13 3.46
N GLN A 176 -0.87 0.24 2.88
CA GLN A 176 -1.19 0.23 1.45
C GLN A 176 -2.59 0.79 1.24
N HIS A 177 -2.73 1.67 0.25
CA HIS A 177 -4.02 2.27 -0.09
C HIS A 177 -4.80 1.38 -1.04
N VAL A 178 -6.06 1.11 -0.70
CA VAL A 178 -7.01 0.36 -1.54
C VAL A 178 -8.27 1.17 -1.71
N ARG A 179 -8.83 1.12 -2.92
CA ARG A 179 -10.15 1.68 -3.22
C ARG A 179 -11.02 0.65 -3.93
N SER A 180 -12.32 0.89 -3.93
CA SER A 180 -13.30 -0.02 -4.52
C SER A 180 -13.91 0.58 -5.78
N PHE A 181 -13.99 -0.19 -6.85
CA PHE A 181 -14.84 0.10 -8.00
C PHE A 181 -16.06 -0.81 -7.94
N ILE A 182 -17.25 -0.22 -7.79
CA ILE A 182 -18.50 -0.96 -7.63
C ILE A 182 -19.43 -0.75 -8.82
N TYR A 183 -20.10 -1.82 -9.25
CA TYR A 183 -21.02 -1.77 -10.39
C TYR A 183 -22.16 -2.77 -10.24
N THR A 184 -23.26 -2.54 -10.97
CA THR A 184 -24.37 -3.48 -11.02
C THR A 184 -24.20 -4.38 -12.24
N PRO A 185 -24.07 -5.71 -12.09
CA PRO A 185 -23.96 -6.61 -13.23
C PRO A 185 -25.19 -6.46 -14.14
N THR A 186 -24.95 -6.24 -15.43
CA THR A 186 -26.02 -6.13 -16.41
C THR A 186 -26.41 -7.54 -16.84
N THR A 187 -27.56 -8.05 -16.38
CA THR A 187 -28.06 -9.41 -16.70
C THR A 187 -28.48 -9.59 -18.16
N ARG A 188 -28.42 -8.54 -18.98
CA ARG A 188 -28.74 -8.56 -20.42
C ARG A 188 -27.74 -7.73 -21.23
N ALA A 189 -26.53 -8.24 -21.42
CA ALA A 189 -25.83 -7.89 -22.65
C ALA A 189 -26.57 -8.64 -23.77
N ASN A 190 -27.29 -7.92 -24.63
CA ASN A 190 -27.83 -8.52 -25.85
C ASN A 190 -26.67 -9.19 -26.58
N VAL A 191 -26.90 -10.41 -27.10
CA VAL A 191 -25.93 -11.10 -27.97
C VAL A 191 -25.53 -10.12 -29.09
N GLY A 192 -24.28 -9.61 -29.04
CA GLY A 192 -23.76 -8.62 -29.98
C GLY A 192 -23.41 -7.23 -29.40
N SER A 193 -23.73 -6.90 -28.14
CA SER A 193 -23.26 -5.65 -27.51
C SER A 193 -21.92 -5.87 -26.79
N LEU A 194 -20.84 -5.25 -27.29
CA LEU A 194 -19.55 -5.22 -26.61
C LEU A 194 -19.58 -4.16 -25.49
N ILE A 195 -19.78 -4.57 -24.24
CA ILE A 195 -19.60 -3.69 -23.08
C ILE A 195 -18.12 -3.67 -22.73
N LEU A 196 -17.41 -2.59 -23.08
CA LEU A 196 -15.98 -2.45 -22.82
C LEU A 196 -15.66 -2.21 -21.33
N ARG A 197 -16.54 -1.53 -20.59
CA ARG A 197 -16.50 -1.34 -19.12
C ARG A 197 -17.91 -1.17 -18.55
N PRO A 198 -18.28 -1.85 -17.46
CA PRO A 198 -19.57 -1.64 -16.82
C PRO A 198 -19.67 -0.23 -16.24
N ALA A 199 -20.87 0.38 -16.29
CA ALA A 199 -21.13 1.63 -15.59
C ALA A 199 -21.08 1.36 -14.08
N GLY A 200 -20.15 2.04 -13.40
CA GLY A 200 -19.89 1.87 -11.97
C GLY A 200 -19.31 3.13 -11.35
N VAL A 201 -19.05 3.06 -10.05
CA VAL A 201 -18.53 4.17 -9.24
C VAL A 201 -17.27 3.70 -8.51
N THR A 202 -16.23 4.52 -8.55
CA THR A 202 -15.06 4.35 -7.68
C THR A 202 -15.32 5.05 -6.36
N ILE A 203 -15.19 4.31 -5.26
CA ILE A 203 -15.20 4.81 -3.90
C ILE A 203 -13.75 4.85 -3.43
N ASP A 204 -13.19 6.06 -3.38
CA ASP A 204 -11.90 6.31 -2.77
C ASP A 204 -12.12 6.70 -1.31
N TYR A 205 -11.69 5.85 -0.39
CA TYR A 205 -11.91 6.05 1.05
C TYR A 205 -11.03 7.15 1.62
N PHE A 206 -9.93 7.48 0.93
CA PHE A 206 -8.98 8.51 1.37
C PHE A 206 -8.36 9.20 0.16
N PRO A 207 -9.09 10.11 -0.52
CA PRO A 207 -8.57 10.79 -1.70
C PRO A 207 -7.53 11.85 -1.31
N SER A 208 -6.27 11.55 -1.58
CA SER A 208 -5.11 12.44 -1.38
C SER A 208 -4.78 13.29 -2.60
N GLY A 209 -5.31 12.95 -3.78
CA GLY A 209 -5.19 13.74 -5.01
C GLY A 209 -3.93 13.49 -5.84
N ASP A 210 -2.88 12.92 -5.25
CA ASP A 210 -1.61 12.56 -5.91
C ASP A 210 -1.49 11.03 -6.14
N GLU A 211 -2.62 10.34 -6.07
CA GLU A 211 -2.74 8.89 -6.20
C GLU A 211 -2.53 8.39 -7.62
N VAL A 212 -1.67 7.38 -7.75
CA VAL A 212 -1.43 6.66 -8.98
C VAL A 212 -2.10 5.30 -8.93
N PHE A 213 -3.00 5.03 -9.88
CA PHE A 213 -3.57 3.70 -10.03
C PHE A 213 -2.46 2.71 -10.41
N VAL A 214 -2.27 1.67 -9.58
CA VAL A 214 -1.28 0.61 -9.83
C VAL A 214 -1.91 -0.51 -10.65
N GLY A 215 -3.05 -1.01 -10.20
CA GLY A 215 -3.69 -2.16 -10.81
C GLY A 215 -4.91 -2.65 -10.03
N ASN A 216 -5.65 -3.57 -10.64
CA ASN A 216 -6.72 -4.29 -9.96
C ASN A 216 -6.13 -5.41 -9.12
N ILE A 217 -6.68 -5.65 -7.93
CA ILE A 217 -6.32 -6.76 -7.06
C ILE A 217 -7.51 -7.72 -6.92
N SER A 218 -7.21 -9.00 -6.79
CA SER A 218 -8.21 -10.05 -6.56
C SER A 218 -8.80 -9.98 -5.15
N ARG A 219 -9.97 -10.60 -4.95
CA ARG A 219 -10.58 -10.77 -3.61
C ARG A 219 -9.62 -11.45 -2.64
N ASN A 220 -8.83 -12.43 -3.09
CA ASN A 220 -7.84 -13.10 -2.26
C ASN A 220 -6.70 -12.17 -1.84
N GLN A 221 -6.16 -11.35 -2.75
CA GLN A 221 -5.13 -10.36 -2.41
C GLN A 221 -5.67 -9.32 -1.42
N TYR A 222 -6.89 -8.86 -1.63
CA TYR A 222 -7.59 -7.96 -0.72
C TYR A 222 -7.79 -8.55 0.69
N LEU A 223 -8.28 -9.79 0.79
CA LEU A 223 -8.41 -10.48 2.08
C LEU A 223 -7.03 -10.77 2.71
N ALA A 224 -6.01 -11.08 1.91
CA ALA A 224 -4.65 -11.25 2.39
C ALA A 224 -4.10 -9.96 3.01
N MET A 225 -4.44 -8.78 2.47
CA MET A 225 -4.11 -7.49 3.07
C MET A 225 -4.77 -7.31 4.45
N PHE A 226 -6.03 -7.73 4.60
CA PHE A 226 -6.73 -7.66 5.90
C PHE A 226 -5.99 -8.45 6.98
N TYR A 227 -5.68 -9.72 6.71
CA TYR A 227 -4.94 -10.54 7.65
C TYR A 227 -3.54 -10.02 7.94
N ARG A 228 -2.86 -9.45 6.94
CA ARG A 228 -1.55 -8.80 7.13
C ARG A 228 -1.62 -7.57 8.04
N ASN A 229 -2.66 -6.75 7.92
CA ASN A 229 -2.81 -5.60 8.81
C ASN A 229 -3.02 -6.04 10.27
N LEU A 230 -3.90 -7.02 10.50
CA LEU A 230 -4.09 -7.60 11.83
C LEU A 230 -2.80 -8.27 12.34
N ALA A 231 -2.03 -8.93 11.47
CA ALA A 231 -0.76 -9.54 11.85
C ALA A 231 0.29 -8.51 12.24
N ALA A 232 0.27 -7.34 11.60
CA ALA A 232 1.16 -6.23 11.92
C ALA A 232 0.81 -5.62 13.30
N GLU A 233 -0.47 -5.47 13.59
CA GLU A 233 -0.98 -5.06 14.92
C GLU A 233 -0.55 -6.09 15.99
N ALA A 234 -0.81 -7.37 15.77
CA ALA A 234 -0.38 -8.44 16.68
C ALA A 234 1.16 -8.47 16.87
N LEU A 235 1.95 -8.15 15.83
CA LEU A 235 3.39 -7.95 16.00
C LEU A 235 3.66 -6.78 16.95
N VAL A 236 3.09 -5.61 16.72
CA VAL A 236 3.29 -4.45 17.60
C VAL A 236 2.97 -4.79 19.07
N GLU A 237 1.85 -5.49 19.30
CA GLU A 237 1.38 -5.94 20.61
C GLU A 237 2.17 -7.11 21.20
N GLN A 238 3.15 -7.64 20.46
CA GLN A 238 3.99 -8.78 20.84
C GLN A 238 3.24 -10.12 20.93
N GLU A 239 2.06 -10.21 20.32
CA GLU A 239 1.23 -11.40 20.21
C GLU A 239 1.72 -12.29 19.04
N ASN A 240 2.90 -12.87 19.20
CA ASN A 240 3.61 -13.59 18.14
C ASN A 240 2.80 -14.76 17.56
N GLU A 241 2.09 -15.50 18.40
CA GLU A 241 1.26 -16.66 18.01
C GLU A 241 0.07 -16.21 17.16
N ARG A 242 -0.59 -15.12 17.56
CA ARG A 242 -1.71 -14.53 16.79
C ARG A 242 -1.20 -13.99 15.46
N SER A 243 -0.07 -13.27 15.46
CA SER A 243 0.55 -12.79 14.24
C SER A 243 0.90 -13.92 13.28
N PHE A 244 1.46 -15.03 13.77
CA PHE A 244 1.75 -16.21 12.96
C PHE A 244 0.51 -16.76 12.28
N ALA A 245 -0.56 -16.99 13.06
CA ALA A 245 -1.81 -17.54 12.53
C ALA A 245 -2.46 -16.60 11.49
N LEU A 246 -2.42 -15.29 11.72
CA LEU A 246 -2.90 -14.28 10.75
C LEU A 246 -2.05 -14.26 9.48
N LEU A 247 -0.73 -14.32 9.58
CA LEU A 247 0.17 -14.39 8.42
C LEU A 247 -0.05 -15.66 7.61
N GLN A 248 -0.36 -16.79 8.25
CA GLN A 248 -0.72 -18.01 7.54
C GLN A 248 -2.02 -17.86 6.76
N GLN A 249 -3.06 -17.23 7.31
CA GLN A 249 -4.27 -16.93 6.54
C GLN A 249 -3.96 -16.01 5.34
N SER A 250 -3.12 -14.99 5.56
CA SER A 250 -2.69 -14.10 4.48
C SER A 250 -1.94 -14.85 3.36
N LEU A 251 -0.98 -15.70 3.71
CA LEU A 251 -0.16 -16.47 2.77
C LEU A 251 -0.92 -17.67 2.18
N LEU A 252 -1.99 -18.16 2.80
CA LEU A 252 -2.89 -19.12 2.16
C LEU A 252 -3.63 -18.48 0.99
N LEU A 253 -4.04 -17.21 1.14
CA LEU A 253 -4.75 -16.45 0.13
C LEU A 253 -3.82 -15.85 -0.94
N ALA A 254 -2.61 -15.46 -0.55
CA ALA A 254 -1.59 -14.89 -1.44
C ALA A 254 -0.18 -15.42 -1.12
N PRO A 255 0.16 -16.66 -1.55
CA PRO A 255 1.38 -17.38 -1.13
C PRO A 255 2.70 -16.67 -1.41
N GLU A 256 2.81 -16.02 -2.56
CA GLU A 256 4.06 -15.39 -3.01
C GLU A 256 4.05 -13.87 -2.77
N HIS A 257 3.13 -13.36 -1.94
CA HIS A 257 3.03 -11.92 -1.72
C HIS A 257 4.24 -11.42 -0.91
N PRO A 258 5.07 -10.49 -1.44
CA PRO A 258 6.34 -10.10 -0.82
C PRO A 258 6.16 -9.54 0.59
N ASP A 259 5.16 -8.70 0.83
CA ASP A 259 4.91 -8.14 2.16
C ASP A 259 4.51 -9.19 3.21
N GLY A 260 3.76 -10.23 2.83
CA GLY A 260 3.38 -11.31 3.74
C GLY A 260 4.59 -12.16 4.12
N LEU A 261 5.41 -12.53 3.14
CA LEU A 261 6.66 -13.26 3.35
C LEU A 261 7.66 -12.44 4.17
N ASN A 262 7.78 -11.13 3.89
CA ASN A 262 8.64 -10.22 4.64
C ASN A 262 8.23 -10.18 6.12
N MET A 263 6.93 -10.04 6.40
CA MET A 263 6.40 -9.97 7.76
C MET A 263 6.56 -11.31 8.49
N MET A 264 6.41 -12.44 7.79
CA MET A 264 6.72 -13.77 8.35
C MET A 264 8.21 -13.91 8.69
N GLY A 265 9.12 -13.45 7.84
CA GLY A 265 10.55 -13.41 8.14
C GLY A 265 10.86 -12.54 9.38
N VAL A 266 10.19 -11.39 9.51
CA VAL A 266 10.33 -10.49 10.68
C VAL A 266 9.88 -11.19 11.96
N LEU A 267 8.73 -11.88 11.92
CA LEU A 267 8.20 -12.65 13.04
C LEU A 267 9.19 -13.75 13.49
N HIS A 268 9.67 -14.59 12.56
CA HIS A 268 10.63 -15.65 12.88
C HIS A 268 11.94 -15.09 13.47
N ARG A 269 12.45 -13.98 12.93
CA ARG A 269 13.61 -13.28 13.48
C ARG A 269 13.36 -12.83 14.92
N ARG A 270 12.18 -12.30 15.22
CA ARG A 270 11.82 -11.80 16.56
C ARG A 270 11.74 -12.91 17.61
N VAL A 271 11.21 -14.08 17.24
CA VAL A 271 11.15 -15.25 18.13
C VAL A 271 12.47 -16.03 18.19
N GLY A 272 13.54 -15.52 17.56
CA GLY A 272 14.89 -16.12 17.58
C GLY A 272 15.13 -17.21 16.54
N ASP A 273 14.14 -17.52 15.70
CA ASP A 273 14.25 -18.53 14.64
C ASP A 273 14.92 -17.99 13.39
N SER A 274 16.21 -17.70 13.54
CA SER A 274 17.02 -17.10 12.48
C SER A 274 17.15 -18.00 11.24
N LEU A 275 17.09 -19.32 11.41
CA LEU A 275 17.21 -20.29 10.32
C LEU A 275 15.99 -20.28 9.41
N ARG A 276 14.77 -20.27 9.95
CA ARG A 276 13.56 -20.15 9.11
C ARG A 276 13.42 -18.74 8.56
N ALA A 277 13.72 -17.71 9.34
CA ALA A 277 13.70 -16.33 8.86
C ALA A 277 14.57 -16.17 7.60
N GLU A 278 15.78 -16.70 7.59
CA GLU A 278 16.68 -16.67 6.43
C GLU A 278 16.08 -17.39 5.22
N LYS A 279 15.55 -18.61 5.39
CA LYS A 279 14.90 -19.34 4.30
C LYS A 279 13.73 -18.58 3.70
N ILE A 280 12.90 -17.95 4.55
CA ILE A 280 11.76 -17.14 4.11
C ILE A 280 12.23 -15.90 3.34
N TYR A 281 13.25 -15.19 3.84
CA TYR A 281 13.80 -14.04 3.13
C TYR A 281 14.39 -14.42 1.78
N LEU A 282 15.19 -15.49 1.71
CA LEU A 282 15.78 -15.95 0.46
C LEU A 282 14.70 -16.38 -0.56
N HIS A 283 13.65 -17.08 -0.11
CA HIS A 283 12.50 -17.43 -0.94
C HIS A 283 11.81 -16.17 -1.50
N ALA A 284 11.52 -15.20 -0.64
CA ALA A 284 10.85 -13.96 -1.03
C ALA A 284 11.69 -13.10 -1.97
N ILE A 285 13.01 -13.00 -1.74
CA ILE A 285 13.97 -12.26 -2.57
C ILE A 285 14.13 -12.92 -3.94
N ALA A 286 14.09 -14.25 -4.03
CA ALA A 286 14.17 -14.94 -5.31
C ALA A 286 13.03 -14.54 -6.27
N GLY A 287 11.83 -14.29 -5.74
CA GLY A 287 10.70 -13.77 -6.51
C GLY A 287 10.67 -12.24 -6.66
N ASN A 288 11.39 -11.51 -5.80
CA ASN A 288 11.35 -10.06 -5.70
C ASN A 288 12.74 -9.45 -5.43
N PRO A 289 13.69 -9.58 -6.37
CA PRO A 289 15.12 -9.31 -6.14
C PRO A 289 15.42 -7.84 -5.78
N ASP A 290 14.56 -6.90 -6.19
CA ASP A 290 14.73 -5.46 -5.97
C ASP A 290 13.81 -4.91 -4.88
N ASN A 291 13.12 -5.77 -4.12
CA ASN A 291 12.26 -5.33 -3.03
C ASN A 291 13.10 -4.84 -1.84
N VAL A 292 13.17 -3.51 -1.69
CA VAL A 292 13.98 -2.83 -0.68
C VAL A 292 13.67 -3.29 0.74
N SER A 293 12.39 -3.51 1.09
CA SER A 293 11.99 -3.94 2.43
C SER A 293 12.53 -5.33 2.77
N LEU A 294 12.44 -6.26 1.82
CA LEU A 294 12.97 -7.63 1.96
C LEU A 294 14.48 -7.63 2.13
N LEU A 295 15.19 -6.93 1.22
CA LEU A 295 16.66 -6.84 1.26
C LEU A 295 17.15 -6.21 2.57
N LYS A 296 16.47 -5.18 3.08
CA LYS A 296 16.84 -4.55 4.36
C LYS A 296 16.63 -5.46 5.55
N ASN A 297 15.46 -6.10 5.64
CA ASN A 297 15.20 -7.01 6.76
C ASN A 297 16.12 -8.22 6.74
N TYR A 298 16.47 -8.72 5.56
CA TYR A 298 17.50 -9.76 5.43
C TYR A 298 18.89 -9.26 5.83
N GLN A 299 19.27 -8.03 5.45
CA GLN A 299 20.53 -7.41 5.88
C GLN A 299 20.63 -7.32 7.41
N LEU A 300 19.54 -6.95 8.09
CA LEU A 300 19.48 -6.90 9.54
C LEU A 300 19.66 -8.28 10.17
N LEU A 301 19.13 -9.34 9.56
CA LEU A 301 19.35 -10.72 9.99
C LEU A 301 20.82 -11.12 9.84
N LEU A 302 21.44 -10.84 8.68
CA LEU A 302 22.85 -11.13 8.43
C LEU A 302 23.77 -10.41 9.42
N ALA A 303 23.46 -9.15 9.74
CA ALA A 303 24.18 -8.38 10.74
C ALA A 303 24.07 -9.00 12.14
N ALA A 304 22.87 -9.44 12.54
CA ALA A 304 22.65 -10.13 13.82
C ALA A 304 23.40 -11.48 13.90
N GLN A 305 23.65 -12.13 12.77
CA GLN A 305 24.45 -13.36 12.65
C GLN A 305 25.96 -13.09 12.50
N ALA A 306 26.42 -11.83 12.61
CA ALA A 306 27.81 -11.42 12.38
C ALA A 306 28.37 -11.74 10.97
N ARG A 307 27.50 -11.97 9.98
CA ARG A 307 27.86 -12.23 8.57
C ARG A 307 28.11 -10.94 7.81
N LYS A 308 29.12 -10.20 8.27
CA LYS A 308 29.41 -8.83 7.83
C LYS A 308 29.62 -8.69 6.31
N GLN A 309 30.36 -9.60 5.68
CA GLN A 309 30.65 -9.52 4.25
C GLN A 309 29.39 -9.63 3.39
N GLU A 310 28.47 -10.52 3.74
CA GLU A 310 27.20 -10.69 3.03
C GLU A 310 26.27 -9.50 3.26
N ALA A 311 26.22 -8.99 4.50
CA ALA A 311 25.47 -7.78 4.81
C ALA A 311 26.00 -6.55 4.04
N GLU A 312 27.32 -6.43 3.86
CA GLU A 312 27.93 -5.37 3.04
C GLU A 312 27.60 -5.51 1.56
N GLN A 313 27.59 -6.74 1.02
CA GLN A 313 27.17 -6.99 -0.36
C GLN A 313 25.72 -6.58 -0.60
N LEU A 314 24.84 -6.97 0.31
CA LEU A 314 23.42 -6.59 0.27
C LEU A 314 23.24 -5.07 0.42
N GLY A 315 24.08 -4.43 1.26
CA GLY A 315 24.13 -2.98 1.39
C GLY A 315 24.52 -2.27 0.09
N ARG A 316 25.47 -2.81 -0.69
CA ARG A 316 25.82 -2.26 -2.01
C ARG A 316 24.67 -2.38 -3.01
N GLN A 317 23.94 -3.50 -2.99
CA GLN A 317 22.74 -3.67 -3.81
C GLN A 317 21.66 -2.65 -3.44
N LEU A 318 21.40 -2.49 -2.13
CA LEU A 318 20.43 -1.51 -1.62
C LEU A 318 20.78 -0.07 -2.00
N LEU A 319 22.06 0.29 -2.06
CA LEU A 319 22.50 1.63 -2.48
C LEU A 319 22.27 1.90 -3.97
N ALA A 320 22.19 0.85 -4.80
CA ALA A 320 21.86 0.98 -6.22
C ALA A 320 20.35 1.09 -6.46
N LEU A 321 19.53 0.77 -5.46
CA LEU A 321 18.07 0.84 -5.52
C LEU A 321 17.57 2.18 -4.97
N GLU A 322 16.49 2.69 -5.55
CA GLU A 322 15.77 3.79 -4.92
C GLU A 322 14.93 3.24 -3.76
N ASP A 323 15.25 3.66 -2.53
CA ASP A 323 14.43 3.33 -1.37
C ASP A 323 13.20 4.26 -1.29
N PRO A 324 11.98 3.74 -1.46
CA PRO A 324 10.76 4.54 -1.34
C PRO A 324 10.35 4.81 0.11
N SER A 325 11.08 4.29 1.11
CA SER A 325 10.76 4.47 2.52
C SER A 325 11.43 5.72 3.12
N PRO A 326 10.66 6.76 3.48
CA PRO A 326 11.17 7.96 4.14
C PRO A 326 11.82 7.62 5.49
N VAL A 327 11.28 6.66 6.24
CA VAL A 327 11.78 6.22 7.55
C VAL A 327 13.24 5.76 7.47
N ASN A 328 13.59 5.04 6.41
CA ASN A 328 14.96 4.59 6.22
C ASN A 328 15.93 5.74 5.95
N TRP A 329 15.49 6.74 5.18
CA TRP A 329 16.26 7.96 4.97
C TRP A 329 16.40 8.79 6.26
N LEU A 330 15.39 8.78 7.14
CA LEU A 330 15.49 9.37 8.48
C LEU A 330 16.52 8.64 9.34
N ALA A 331 16.49 7.30 9.37
CA ALA A 331 17.44 6.50 10.14
C ALA A 331 18.89 6.69 9.65
N ALA A 332 19.10 6.68 8.33
CA ALA A 332 20.40 7.00 7.73
C ALA A 332 20.83 8.44 8.05
N GLY A 333 19.90 9.39 8.00
CA GLY A 333 20.15 10.79 8.38
C GLY A 333 20.56 10.92 9.84
N ASN A 334 19.91 10.20 10.75
CA ASN A 334 20.27 10.15 12.18
C ASN A 334 21.69 9.57 12.37
N ALA A 335 22.00 8.46 11.71
CA ALA A 335 23.33 7.86 11.79
C ALA A 335 24.43 8.81 11.27
N ALA A 336 24.19 9.50 10.16
CA ALA A 336 25.13 10.51 9.64
C ALA A 336 25.25 11.73 10.58
N PHE A 337 24.13 12.17 11.18
CA PHE A 337 24.13 13.26 12.15
C PHE A 337 24.95 12.91 13.39
N ASP A 338 24.80 11.69 13.92
CA ASP A 338 25.52 11.21 15.10
C ASP A 338 27.03 11.04 14.83
N GLN A 339 27.41 10.82 13.56
CA GLN A 339 28.80 10.81 13.09
C GLN A 339 29.38 12.21 12.84
N GLY A 340 28.57 13.28 12.99
CA GLY A 340 28.97 14.66 12.74
C GLY A 340 28.97 15.08 11.27
N ASP A 341 28.55 14.21 10.34
CA ASP A 341 28.40 14.56 8.93
C ASP A 341 27.04 15.24 8.69
N TYR A 342 26.92 16.48 9.17
CA TYR A 342 25.68 17.25 9.10
C TYR A 342 25.26 17.57 7.66
N ARG A 343 26.19 17.62 6.70
CA ARG A 343 25.87 17.86 5.28
C ARG A 343 25.17 16.65 4.69
N GLN A 344 25.72 15.46 4.91
CA GLN A 344 25.11 14.21 4.48
C GLN A 344 23.77 13.97 5.20
N ALA A 345 23.73 14.19 6.52
CA ALA A 345 22.50 14.09 7.31
C ALA A 345 21.37 14.95 6.72
N ARG A 346 21.65 16.24 6.44
CA ARG A 346 20.67 17.15 5.82
C ARG A 346 20.18 16.64 4.45
N ALA A 347 21.06 16.08 3.62
CA ALA A 347 20.67 15.52 2.31
C ALA A 347 19.75 14.31 2.45
N LEU A 348 20.04 13.41 3.41
CA LEU A 348 19.23 12.23 3.70
C LEU A 348 17.86 12.62 4.29
N TYR A 349 17.83 13.53 5.25
CA TYR A 349 16.58 14.08 5.78
C TYR A 349 15.75 14.81 4.72
N LYS A 350 16.39 15.52 3.79
CA LYS A 350 15.70 16.14 2.65
C LYS A 350 15.03 15.08 1.79
N ARG A 351 15.71 13.98 1.46
CA ARG A 351 15.14 12.86 0.71
C ARG A 351 13.94 12.25 1.46
N ALA A 352 14.04 12.08 2.78
CA ALA A 352 12.92 11.64 3.61
C ALA A 352 11.72 12.59 3.51
N SER A 353 11.93 13.91 3.66
CA SER A 353 10.84 14.90 3.58
C SER A 353 10.25 15.08 2.18
N SER A 354 11.02 14.76 1.13
CA SER A 354 10.50 14.73 -0.25
C SER A 354 9.61 13.51 -0.50
N LEU A 355 9.93 12.38 0.14
CA LEU A 355 9.13 11.17 0.04
C LEU A 355 7.89 11.23 0.92
N ALA A 356 7.98 11.74 2.15
CA ALA A 356 6.81 11.94 3.04
C ALA A 356 6.75 13.36 3.60
N PRO A 357 6.17 14.32 2.85
CA PRO A 357 6.02 15.71 3.29
C PRO A 357 5.15 15.89 4.54
N TYR A 358 4.32 14.91 4.90
CA TYR A 358 3.50 14.97 6.12
C TYR A 358 4.26 14.53 7.38
N MET A 359 5.47 13.97 7.26
CA MET A 359 6.28 13.56 8.42
C MET A 359 7.16 14.71 8.91
N HIS A 360 6.90 15.20 10.12
CA HIS A 360 7.66 16.30 10.71
C HIS A 360 9.16 15.95 10.92
N ASP A 361 9.50 14.68 11.13
CA ASP A 361 10.86 14.22 11.45
C ASP A 361 11.89 14.60 10.39
N GLY A 362 11.52 14.56 9.11
CA GLY A 362 12.42 14.93 8.01
C GLY A 362 12.76 16.42 8.02
N TYR A 363 11.80 17.28 8.34
CA TYR A 363 12.05 18.71 8.48
C TYR A 363 12.81 19.02 9.77
N PHE A 364 12.49 18.34 10.87
CA PHE A 364 13.19 18.51 12.13
C PHE A 364 14.66 18.09 12.05
N GLY A 365 14.96 16.98 11.38
CA GLY A 365 16.33 16.54 11.09
C GLY A 365 17.11 17.55 10.23
N GLN A 366 16.46 18.11 9.19
CA GLN A 366 17.05 19.20 8.39
C GLN A 366 17.32 20.45 9.23
N ALA A 367 16.41 20.82 10.13
CA ALA A 367 16.58 21.97 11.01
C ALA A 367 17.79 21.80 11.94
N ARG A 368 17.88 20.63 12.61
CA ARG A 368 19.03 20.28 13.45
C ARG A 368 20.34 20.30 12.67
N SER A 369 20.37 19.70 11.49
CA SER A 369 21.57 19.63 10.66
C SER A 369 22.02 21.02 10.18
N SER A 370 21.07 21.88 9.78
CA SER A 370 21.34 23.24 9.33
C SER A 370 21.87 24.11 10.49
N TYR A 371 21.33 23.94 11.69
CA TYR A 371 21.84 24.62 12.90
C TYR A 371 23.29 24.24 13.20
N MET A 372 23.63 22.94 13.15
CA MET A 372 25.01 22.47 13.36
C MET A 372 25.98 22.96 12.27
N LEU A 373 25.48 23.29 11.08
CA LEU A 373 26.25 23.89 9.98
C LEU A 373 26.36 25.42 10.08
N GLY A 374 25.70 26.06 11.05
CA GLY A 374 25.65 27.51 11.20
C GLY A 374 24.67 28.22 10.25
N GLU A 375 23.82 27.47 9.55
CA GLU A 375 22.86 27.98 8.57
C GLU A 375 21.52 28.32 9.25
N ILE A 376 21.54 29.35 10.10
CA ILE A 376 20.43 29.68 11.01
C ILE A 376 19.10 29.92 10.28
N ASP A 377 19.10 30.70 9.19
CA ASP A 377 17.88 30.95 8.40
C ASP A 377 17.25 29.67 7.86
N GLN A 378 18.07 28.69 7.48
CA GLN A 378 17.57 27.41 7.00
C GLN A 378 17.06 26.55 8.15
N ALA A 379 17.74 26.58 9.30
CA ALA A 379 17.27 25.90 10.51
C ALA A 379 15.87 26.39 10.91
N GLU A 380 15.64 27.70 10.91
CA GLU A 380 14.35 28.31 11.21
C GLU A 380 13.25 27.91 10.21
N ARG A 381 13.54 27.98 8.91
CA ARG A 381 12.59 27.57 7.87
C ARG A 381 12.16 26.11 8.00
N MET A 382 13.12 25.21 8.23
CA MET A 382 12.83 23.78 8.36
C MET A 382 12.14 23.46 9.67
N LEU A 383 12.48 24.14 10.77
CA LEU A 383 11.80 23.95 12.05
C LEU A 383 10.35 24.45 12.02
N SER A 384 10.07 25.51 11.25
CA SER A 384 8.72 25.99 10.98
C SER A 384 7.88 24.95 10.24
N ARG A 385 8.45 24.29 9.22
CA ARG A 385 7.81 23.17 8.53
C ARG A 385 7.58 21.97 9.46
N ALA A 386 8.55 21.63 10.31
CA ALA A 386 8.38 20.57 11.30
C ALA A 386 7.20 20.85 12.25
N ARG A 387 6.98 22.11 12.64
CA ARG A 387 5.81 22.53 13.42
C ARG A 387 4.50 22.38 12.66
N GLU A 388 4.46 22.78 11.39
CA GLU A 388 3.28 22.66 10.53
C GLU A 388 2.78 21.22 10.40
N TYR A 389 3.69 20.25 10.30
CA TYR A 389 3.37 18.83 10.12
C TYR A 389 3.34 18.01 11.41
N ALA A 390 3.52 18.61 12.58
CA ALA A 390 3.36 17.91 13.85
C ALA A 390 1.86 17.74 14.17
N THR A 391 1.40 16.49 14.32
CA THR A 391 -0.02 16.16 14.52
C THR A 391 -0.47 16.28 15.97
N ASP A 392 0.45 16.32 16.95
CA ASP A 392 0.12 16.53 18.36
C ASP A 392 0.62 17.88 18.90
N ASP A 393 -0.18 18.36 19.85
CA ASP A 393 -0.01 19.60 20.59
C ASP A 393 1.33 19.72 21.33
N GLN A 394 1.89 18.60 21.82
CA GLN A 394 3.14 18.64 22.59
C GLN A 394 4.34 18.92 21.68
N ARG A 395 4.43 18.25 20.52
CA ARG A 395 5.48 18.48 19.52
C ARG A 395 5.37 19.86 18.90
N GLN A 396 4.16 20.35 18.61
CA GLN A 396 3.97 21.72 18.13
C GLN A 396 4.55 22.76 19.12
N ARG A 397 4.21 22.65 20.41
CA ARG A 397 4.76 23.51 21.47
C ARG A 397 6.27 23.37 21.65
N LEU A 398 6.81 22.17 21.45
CA LEU A 398 8.27 21.95 21.47
C LEU A 398 8.96 22.71 20.35
N TYR A 399 8.45 22.64 19.12
CA TYR A 399 9.04 23.32 17.97
C TYR A 399 8.88 24.84 18.06
N GLU A 400 7.76 25.35 18.59
CA GLU A 400 7.58 26.78 18.88
C GLU A 400 8.70 27.35 19.76
N ARG A 401 8.98 26.69 20.89
CA ARG A 401 10.03 27.12 21.82
C ARG A 401 11.41 27.11 21.17
N LYS A 402 11.68 26.12 20.33
CA LYS A 402 12.94 26.03 19.58
C LYS A 402 13.06 27.15 18.54
N LEU A 403 11.97 27.52 17.86
CA LEU A 403 11.95 28.66 16.93
C LEU A 403 12.24 29.96 17.66
N SER A 404 11.53 30.24 18.76
CA SER A 404 11.77 31.46 19.54
C SER A 404 13.22 31.57 20.02
N ALA A 405 13.84 30.45 20.40
CA ALA A 405 15.25 30.42 20.80
C ALA A 405 16.21 30.71 19.64
N LEU A 406 15.90 30.27 18.41
CA LEU A 406 16.71 30.55 17.23
C LEU A 406 16.64 32.01 16.79
N THR A 407 15.48 32.66 16.95
CA THR A 407 15.26 34.06 16.53
C THR A 407 15.67 35.10 17.58
N SER A 408 16.07 34.65 18.78
CA SER A 408 16.47 35.54 19.89
C SER A 408 17.97 35.87 19.91
N HIS A 409 18.71 35.44 18.88
CA HIS A 409 20.13 35.69 18.64
C HIS A 409 20.31 36.31 17.26
#